data_AF-A0A139WG86-F1
#
_entry.id   AF-A0A139WG86-F1
#
_cell.length_a   1.000
_cell.length_b   1.000
_cell.length_c   1.000
_cell.angle_alpha   90.00
_cell.angle_beta   90.00
_cell.angle_gamma   90.00
#
_symmetry.space_group_name_H-M   'P 1'
#
loop_
_entity.id
_entity.type
_entity.pdbx_description
1 polymer ?
#
loop_
_entity_poly.entity_id
_entity_poly.type
_entity_poly.pdbx_seq_one_letter_code
_entity_poly.pdbx_strand_id
1 'polypeptide(L)'
;MSCSLVPLHKEPGWLWDTIDRWLRTCESKLKSDDVPEFFRNSVDCDFLSEVDWLKKRLEMENCPVVFCHNDMQEGNILIRQDGPENNNNEDPQIVVIDFEYCSYNYRSFDIANHFVEWVYDYTEAEYPFYKEQLENYPSKKQRLLFIKAYLEARGLKENPKKILREVEVFTLASHFFWGIWGIINAGTSQIPFGYWEYAAARLRNYFQQKKKFTLDMKPLVSSLPTKRKSCSLE
;
A
#
# COMPACT_ATOMS: atom_id res chain seq x y z
N MET A 1 3.69 4.53 -29.42
CA MET A 1 2.73 3.41 -29.46
C MET A 1 1.59 3.74 -28.52
N SER A 2 0.37 3.89 -29.05
CA SER A 2 -0.83 4.07 -28.23
C SER A 2 -1.13 2.74 -27.57
N CYS A 3 -0.82 2.61 -26.27
CA CYS A 3 -1.28 1.47 -25.48
C CYS A 3 -2.81 1.57 -25.44
N SER A 4 -3.48 0.70 -26.21
CA SER A 4 -4.92 0.54 -26.18
C SER A 4 -5.36 0.35 -24.74
N LEU A 5 -6.23 1.24 -24.27
CA LEU A 5 -6.75 1.22 -22.90
C LEU A 5 -7.32 -0.16 -22.59
N VAL A 6 -6.93 -0.74 -21.45
CA VAL A 6 -7.45 -2.02 -21.00
C VAL A 6 -8.97 -1.85 -20.77
N PRO A 7 -9.84 -2.74 -21.31
CA PRO A 7 -11.29 -2.59 -21.25
C PRO A 7 -11.85 -2.99 -19.86
N LEU A 8 -11.36 -2.34 -18.81
CA LEU A 8 -11.77 -2.51 -17.43
C LEU A 8 -12.40 -1.21 -16.88
N HIS A 9 -13.08 -1.33 -15.74
CA HIS A 9 -13.60 -0.17 -15.01
C HIS A 9 -12.45 0.77 -14.65
N LYS A 10 -12.60 2.08 -14.94
CA LYS A 10 -11.51 3.06 -14.86
C LYS A 10 -11.40 3.80 -13.52
N GLU A 11 -12.43 3.69 -12.68
CA GLU A 11 -12.37 4.20 -11.30
C GLU A 11 -11.62 3.21 -10.39
N PRO A 12 -10.93 3.69 -9.35
CA PRO A 12 -10.16 2.87 -8.41
C PRO A 12 -11.06 2.14 -7.40
N GLY A 13 -12.24 1.67 -7.85
CA GLY A 13 -13.21 0.96 -7.01
C GLY A 13 -12.65 -0.37 -6.49
N TRP A 14 -11.82 -1.06 -7.28
CA TRP A 14 -11.32 -2.40 -6.96
C TRP A 14 -10.66 -2.49 -5.57
N LEU A 15 -9.82 -1.52 -5.20
CA LEU A 15 -9.13 -1.52 -3.90
C LEU A 15 -10.14 -1.49 -2.75
N TRP A 16 -11.08 -0.54 -2.82
CA TRP A 16 -12.06 -0.29 -1.78
C TRP A 16 -13.16 -1.35 -1.73
N ASP A 17 -13.67 -1.77 -2.89
CA ASP A 17 -14.67 -2.84 -3.01
C ASP A 17 -14.12 -4.16 -2.46
N THR A 18 -12.83 -4.42 -2.69
CA THR A 18 -12.14 -5.60 -2.15
C THR A 18 -11.99 -5.52 -0.63
N ILE A 19 -11.51 -4.39 -0.10
CA ILE A 19 -11.42 -4.17 1.35
C ILE A 19 -12.79 -4.31 2.00
N ASP A 20 -13.82 -3.63 1.47
CA ASP A 20 -15.17 -3.64 2.05
C ASP A 20 -15.77 -5.06 2.05
N ARG A 21 -15.50 -5.86 1.01
CA ARG A 21 -15.87 -7.28 0.95
C ARG A 21 -15.13 -8.11 1.98
N TRP A 22 -13.83 -7.91 2.14
CA TRP A 22 -13.03 -8.65 3.12
C TRP A 22 -13.38 -8.30 4.56
N LEU A 23 -13.66 -7.03 4.86
CA LEU A 23 -14.04 -6.59 6.21
C LEU A 23 -15.34 -7.26 6.70
N ARG A 24 -16.31 -7.50 5.81
CA ARG A 24 -17.52 -8.28 6.13
C ARG A 24 -17.19 -9.69 6.63
N THR A 25 -16.13 -10.29 6.10
CA THR A 25 -15.66 -11.62 6.52
C THR A 25 -14.77 -11.53 7.76
N CYS A 26 -13.91 -10.50 7.87
CA CYS A 26 -12.99 -10.31 8.99
C CYS A 26 -13.71 -10.31 10.34
N GLU A 27 -14.85 -9.63 10.48
CA GLU A 27 -15.59 -9.61 11.75
C GLU A 27 -15.95 -11.02 12.25
N SER A 28 -16.37 -11.90 11.35
CA SER A 28 -16.70 -13.29 11.71
C SER A 28 -15.45 -14.09 12.10
N LYS A 29 -14.35 -13.93 11.35
CA LYS A 29 -13.08 -14.61 11.65
C LYS A 29 -12.48 -14.17 12.97
N LEU A 30 -12.51 -12.87 13.26
CA LEU A 30 -11.93 -12.30 14.48
C LEU A 30 -12.70 -12.70 15.75
N LYS A 31 -13.96 -13.13 15.61
CA LYS A 31 -14.78 -13.70 16.70
C LYS A 31 -14.54 -15.20 16.92
N SER A 32 -13.83 -15.88 16.01
CA SER A 32 -13.51 -17.31 16.18
C SER A 32 -12.53 -17.52 17.33
N ASP A 33 -12.60 -18.67 17.97
CA ASP A 33 -11.63 -19.11 18.97
C ASP A 33 -10.24 -19.37 18.36
N ASP A 34 -10.17 -19.63 17.04
CA ASP A 34 -8.95 -19.93 16.29
C ASP A 34 -7.99 -18.73 16.11
N VAL A 35 -8.41 -17.53 16.52
CA VAL A 35 -7.55 -16.34 16.46
C VAL A 35 -6.48 -16.45 17.55
N PRO A 36 -5.18 -16.44 17.20
CA PRO A 36 -4.12 -16.54 18.20
C PRO A 36 -4.14 -15.36 19.18
N GLU A 37 -3.81 -15.64 20.44
CA GLU A 37 -3.76 -14.62 21.50
C GLU A 37 -2.80 -13.47 21.17
N PHE A 38 -1.65 -13.77 20.55
CA PHE A 38 -0.70 -12.75 20.13
C PHE A 38 -1.31 -11.76 19.11
N PHE A 39 -2.18 -12.26 18.22
CA PHE A 39 -2.85 -11.40 17.23
C PHE A 39 -3.85 -10.50 17.92
N ARG A 40 -4.70 -11.06 18.80
CA ARG A 40 -5.68 -10.28 19.58
C ARG A 40 -5.01 -9.19 20.41
N ASN A 41 -3.84 -9.48 20.99
CA ASN A 41 -3.08 -8.52 21.81
C ASN A 41 -2.33 -7.46 20.98
N SER A 42 -2.09 -7.70 19.69
CA SER A 42 -1.33 -6.78 18.83
C SER A 42 -2.21 -5.87 17.98
N VAL A 43 -3.45 -6.27 17.71
CA VAL A 43 -4.39 -5.55 16.85
C VAL A 43 -5.75 -5.43 17.56
N ASP A 44 -5.94 -4.32 18.27
CA ASP A 44 -7.23 -3.91 18.83
C ASP A 44 -7.67 -2.61 18.15
N CYS A 45 -8.53 -2.72 17.16
CA CYS A 45 -9.02 -1.57 16.40
C CYS A 45 -10.39 -1.84 15.78
N ASP A 46 -11.14 -0.77 15.54
CA ASP A 46 -12.31 -0.80 14.68
C ASP A 46 -11.89 -0.65 13.21
N PHE A 47 -11.85 -1.76 12.49
CA PHE A 47 -11.44 -1.78 11.08
C PHE A 47 -12.33 -0.94 10.16
N LEU A 48 -13.61 -0.76 10.49
CA LEU A 48 -14.52 0.07 9.70
C LEU A 48 -14.15 1.56 9.85
N SER A 49 -13.93 2.01 11.08
CA SER A 49 -13.41 3.36 11.34
C SER A 49 -12.02 3.57 10.73
N GLU A 50 -11.18 2.55 10.72
CA GLU A 50 -9.84 2.61 10.13
C GLU A 50 -9.86 2.75 8.60
N VAL A 51 -10.69 1.97 7.89
CA VAL A 51 -10.80 2.11 6.44
C VAL A 51 -11.40 3.47 6.04
N ASP A 52 -12.37 3.98 6.79
CA ASP A 52 -12.95 5.30 6.55
C ASP A 52 -11.93 6.43 6.72
N TRP A 53 -11.10 6.34 7.76
CA TRP A 53 -10.00 7.27 7.96
C TRP A 53 -8.98 7.19 6.81
N LEU A 54 -8.62 5.97 6.41
CA LEU A 54 -7.64 5.72 5.37
C LEU A 54 -8.12 6.26 4.01
N LYS A 55 -9.38 5.97 3.61
CA LYS A 55 -10.01 6.50 2.40
C LYS A 55 -9.89 8.02 2.34
N LYS A 56 -10.37 8.73 3.37
CA LYS A 56 -10.30 10.19 3.47
C LYS A 56 -8.87 10.72 3.38
N ARG A 57 -7.92 10.06 4.05
CA ARG A 57 -6.52 10.49 4.03
C ARG A 57 -5.91 10.35 2.63
N LEU A 58 -6.16 9.25 1.93
CA LEU A 58 -5.62 9.01 0.58
C LEU A 58 -6.21 9.98 -0.46
N GLU A 59 -7.51 10.30 -0.36
CA GLU A 59 -8.18 11.25 -1.25
C GLU A 59 -7.52 12.64 -1.24
N MET A 60 -6.96 13.07 -0.11
CA MET A 60 -6.25 14.35 0.00
C MET A 60 -5.00 14.46 -0.88
N GLU A 61 -4.41 13.34 -1.31
CA GLU A 61 -3.23 13.35 -2.17
C GLU A 61 -3.57 13.59 -3.65
N ASN A 62 -4.85 13.45 -4.03
CA ASN A 62 -5.32 13.58 -5.42
C ASN A 62 -4.46 12.79 -6.42
N CYS A 63 -4.21 11.52 -6.09
CA CYS A 63 -3.30 10.66 -6.84
C CYS A 63 -3.95 10.20 -8.15
N PRO A 64 -3.24 10.24 -9.29
CA PRO A 64 -3.75 9.74 -10.57
C PRO A 64 -4.07 8.25 -10.55
N VAL A 65 -5.19 7.91 -11.18
CA VAL A 65 -5.64 6.53 -11.41
C VAL A 65 -5.09 6.03 -12.75
N VAL A 66 -4.42 4.88 -12.72
CA VAL A 66 -3.81 4.22 -13.88
C VAL A 66 -4.04 2.72 -13.79
N PHE A 67 -3.76 1.98 -14.87
CA PHE A 67 -3.70 0.53 -14.78
C PHE A 67 -2.49 0.11 -13.93
N CYS A 68 -2.76 -0.65 -12.87
CA CYS A 68 -1.80 -1.10 -11.87
C CYS A 68 -1.77 -2.62 -11.80
N HIS A 69 -0.61 -3.16 -11.43
CA HIS A 69 -0.45 -4.59 -11.13
C HIS A 69 -1.08 -4.95 -9.79
N ASN A 70 -0.91 -4.06 -8.80
CA ASN A 70 -1.35 -4.16 -7.40
C ASN A 70 -0.60 -5.20 -6.55
N ASP A 71 0.17 -6.10 -7.15
CA ASP A 71 0.98 -7.10 -6.44
C ASP A 71 2.42 -7.22 -6.98
N MET A 72 3.17 -6.12 -6.95
CA MET A 72 4.56 -6.04 -7.46
C MET A 72 5.61 -6.63 -6.48
N GLN A 73 5.39 -7.84 -6.00
CA GLN A 73 6.38 -8.62 -5.22
C GLN A 73 7.42 -9.30 -6.14
N GLU A 74 8.54 -9.76 -5.56
CA GLU A 74 9.67 -10.31 -6.29
C GLU A 74 9.34 -11.56 -7.11
N GLY A 75 8.40 -12.39 -6.66
CA GLY A 75 7.95 -13.58 -7.41
C GLY A 75 7.28 -13.25 -8.75
N ASN A 76 6.76 -12.03 -8.90
CA ASN A 76 6.07 -11.55 -10.10
C ASN A 76 6.99 -10.79 -11.07
N ILE A 77 8.30 -10.69 -10.76
CA ILE A 77 9.30 -9.96 -11.55
C ILE A 77 10.39 -10.94 -12.00
N LEU A 78 10.33 -11.37 -13.26
CA LEU A 78 11.21 -12.38 -13.83
C LEU A 78 12.28 -11.78 -14.74
N ILE A 79 13.46 -12.41 -14.79
CA ILE A 79 14.52 -12.09 -15.75
C ILE A 79 14.50 -13.14 -16.87
N ARG A 80 14.44 -12.69 -18.13
CA ARG A 80 14.49 -13.59 -19.28
C ARG A 80 15.89 -14.16 -19.50
N GLN A 81 15.99 -15.49 -19.51
CA GLN A 81 17.26 -16.20 -19.75
C GLN A 81 17.75 -16.10 -21.21
N ASP A 82 16.85 -15.89 -22.17
CA ASP A 82 17.16 -15.69 -23.58
C ASP A 82 17.41 -14.22 -23.93
N GLY A 83 17.48 -13.35 -22.92
CA GLY A 83 17.83 -11.95 -23.06
C GLY A 83 19.30 -11.73 -23.45
N PRO A 84 19.64 -10.49 -23.86
CA PRO A 84 20.97 -10.13 -24.35
C PRO A 84 22.11 -10.29 -23.32
N GLU A 85 21.79 -10.59 -22.05
CA GLU A 85 22.76 -10.88 -20.99
C GLU A 85 23.66 -12.09 -21.29
N ASN A 86 23.23 -13.02 -22.14
CA ASN A 86 24.09 -14.13 -22.54
C ASN A 86 25.22 -13.72 -23.49
N ASN A 87 25.27 -12.45 -23.98
CA ASN A 87 26.33 -12.06 -24.90
C ASN A 87 27.00 -10.68 -24.74
N ASN A 88 26.42 -9.55 -24.29
CA ASN A 88 27.16 -8.26 -24.32
C ASN A 88 26.58 -7.06 -23.52
N ASN A 89 26.88 -6.89 -22.22
CA ASN A 89 26.77 -5.58 -21.51
C ASN A 89 25.44 -4.79 -21.64
N GLU A 90 24.32 -5.45 -21.95
CA GLU A 90 22.99 -4.84 -22.05
C GLU A 90 22.21 -5.08 -20.75
N ASP A 91 21.25 -4.20 -20.45
CA ASP A 91 20.40 -4.32 -19.25
C ASP A 91 19.56 -5.61 -19.28
N PRO A 92 19.33 -6.27 -18.12
CA PRO A 92 18.49 -7.46 -18.02
C PRO A 92 17.10 -7.20 -18.57
N GLN A 93 16.59 -8.14 -19.36
CA GLN A 93 15.21 -8.07 -19.82
C GLN A 93 14.26 -8.58 -18.73
N ILE A 94 13.68 -7.64 -17.99
CA ILE A 94 12.69 -7.90 -16.94
C ILE A 94 11.29 -8.07 -17.55
N VAL A 95 10.55 -9.05 -17.06
CA VAL A 95 9.14 -9.32 -17.41
C VAL A 95 8.31 -9.38 -16.13
N VAL A 96 7.17 -8.69 -16.14
CA VAL A 96 6.18 -8.75 -15.05
C VAL A 96 5.09 -9.73 -15.44
N ILE A 97 4.72 -10.61 -14.52
CA ILE A 97 3.70 -11.66 -14.70
C ILE A 97 2.68 -11.64 -13.55
N ASP A 98 1.66 -12.49 -13.64
CA ASP A 98 0.66 -12.73 -12.60
C ASP A 98 -0.19 -11.50 -12.23
N PHE A 99 -0.94 -11.02 -13.22
CA PHE A 99 -1.84 -9.87 -13.11
C PHE A 99 -3.17 -10.21 -12.40
N GLU A 100 -3.20 -11.15 -11.45
CA GLU A 100 -4.45 -11.61 -10.81
C GLU A 100 -5.17 -10.50 -10.03
N TYR A 101 -4.42 -9.57 -9.45
CA TYR A 101 -4.94 -8.41 -8.73
C TYR A 101 -4.99 -7.14 -9.60
N CYS A 102 -4.70 -7.22 -10.89
CA CYS A 102 -4.60 -6.02 -11.72
C CYS A 102 -5.93 -5.27 -11.87
N SER A 103 -5.86 -3.95 -11.83
CA SER A 103 -7.04 -3.10 -12.00
C SER A 103 -6.61 -1.66 -12.28
N TYR A 104 -7.55 -0.79 -12.65
CA TYR A 104 -7.30 0.63 -12.50
C TYR A 104 -7.27 0.98 -11.02
N ASN A 105 -6.15 1.53 -10.56
CA ASN A 105 -5.93 1.92 -9.18
C ASN A 105 -5.02 3.17 -9.12
N TYR A 106 -4.82 3.72 -7.94
CA TYR A 106 -3.90 4.84 -7.73
C TYR A 106 -2.46 4.38 -8.04
N ARG A 107 -1.75 5.10 -8.92
CA ARG A 107 -0.35 4.76 -9.25
C ARG A 107 0.55 4.60 -8.03
N SER A 108 0.26 5.39 -6.99
CA SER A 108 1.06 5.43 -5.76
C SER A 108 0.81 4.22 -4.89
N PHE A 109 -0.31 3.51 -5.04
CA PHE A 109 -0.52 2.21 -4.41
C PHE A 109 0.48 1.19 -4.94
N ASP A 110 0.60 1.06 -6.26
CA ASP A 110 1.47 0.06 -6.91
C ASP A 110 2.95 0.29 -6.57
N ILE A 111 3.39 1.56 -6.63
CA ILE A 111 4.76 1.95 -6.27
C ILE A 111 5.00 1.75 -4.76
N ALA A 112 4.04 2.14 -3.91
CA ALA A 112 4.17 1.95 -2.47
C ALA A 112 4.23 0.46 -2.11
N ASN A 113 3.38 -0.36 -2.73
CA ASN A 113 3.36 -1.80 -2.52
C ASN A 113 4.71 -2.41 -2.89
N HIS A 114 5.23 -2.09 -4.07
CA HIS A 114 6.54 -2.57 -4.50
C HIS A 114 7.66 -2.21 -3.49
N PHE A 115 7.67 -1.00 -2.94
CA PHE A 115 8.65 -0.62 -1.91
C PHE A 115 8.43 -1.33 -0.58
N VAL A 116 7.18 -1.64 -0.23
CA VAL A 116 6.86 -2.43 0.97
C VAL A 116 7.37 -3.85 0.83
N GLU A 117 7.29 -4.46 -0.36
CA GLU A 117 7.76 -5.84 -0.59
C GLU A 117 9.28 -6.00 -0.39
N TRP A 118 10.09 -4.93 -0.47
CA TRP A 118 11.53 -5.01 -0.13
C TRP A 118 11.79 -5.39 1.34
N VAL A 119 10.78 -5.25 2.20
CA VAL A 119 10.86 -5.57 3.64
C VAL A 119 10.56 -7.05 3.90
N TYR A 120 9.86 -7.73 2.99
CA TYR A 120 9.35 -9.08 3.20
C TYR A 120 10.12 -10.04 2.31
N ASP A 121 10.79 -11.01 2.92
CA ASP A 121 11.48 -12.10 2.22
C ASP A 121 10.63 -13.36 2.36
N TYR A 122 10.11 -13.88 1.25
CA TYR A 122 9.24 -15.07 1.21
C TYR A 122 10.01 -16.37 0.94
N THR A 123 11.35 -16.36 1.00
CA THR A 123 12.18 -17.54 0.73
C THR A 123 12.52 -18.38 1.97
N GLU A 124 12.01 -17.98 3.14
CA GLU A 124 12.25 -18.68 4.40
C GLU A 124 11.67 -20.09 4.41
N ALA A 125 12.52 -21.07 4.74
CA ALA A 125 12.13 -22.49 4.76
C ALA A 125 11.33 -22.90 6.00
N GLU A 126 11.41 -22.10 7.07
CA GLU A 126 10.77 -22.38 8.36
C GLU A 126 9.60 -21.42 8.60
N TYR A 127 8.63 -21.87 9.40
CA TYR A 127 7.51 -21.04 9.83
C TYR A 127 8.01 -19.72 10.45
N PRO A 128 7.45 -18.54 10.09
CA PRO A 128 6.18 -18.34 9.38
C PRO A 128 6.28 -18.35 7.84
N PHE A 129 7.37 -18.87 7.27
CA PHE A 129 7.67 -18.94 5.83
C PHE A 129 7.83 -17.57 5.15
N TYR A 130 8.12 -16.56 5.97
CA TYR A 130 8.62 -15.27 5.53
C TYR A 130 9.41 -14.61 6.65
N LYS A 131 10.20 -13.60 6.30
CA LYS A 131 10.92 -12.76 7.25
C LYS A 131 10.68 -11.28 6.98
N GLU A 132 10.40 -10.54 8.05
CA GLU A 132 10.31 -9.08 8.01
C GLU A 132 11.66 -8.44 8.36
N GLN A 133 12.17 -7.59 7.47
CA GLN A 133 13.44 -6.87 7.62
C GLN A 133 13.20 -5.38 7.33
N LEU A 134 12.75 -4.63 8.35
CA LEU A 134 12.34 -3.23 8.22
C LEU A 134 13.47 -2.32 7.69
N GLU A 135 14.72 -2.69 7.96
CA GLU A 135 15.93 -2.02 7.47
C GLU A 135 16.10 -2.08 5.95
N ASN A 136 15.46 -3.05 5.27
CA ASN A 136 15.53 -3.22 3.82
C ASN A 136 14.56 -2.29 3.07
N TYR A 137 13.64 -1.61 3.76
CA TYR A 137 12.76 -0.63 3.13
C TYR A 137 13.61 0.42 2.37
N PRO A 138 13.32 0.69 1.08
CA PRO A 138 14.22 1.48 0.25
C PRO A 138 14.43 2.87 0.83
N SER A 139 15.70 3.28 0.88
CA SER A 139 16.08 4.61 1.35
C SER A 139 15.39 5.69 0.53
N LYS A 140 15.27 6.89 1.09
CA LYS A 140 14.70 8.05 0.37
C LYS A 140 15.40 8.29 -0.98
N LYS A 141 16.72 8.03 -1.05
CA LYS A 141 17.51 8.14 -2.28
C LYS A 141 17.08 7.09 -3.32
N GLN A 142 16.94 5.82 -2.93
CA GLN A 142 16.48 4.74 -3.81
C GLN A 142 15.04 4.99 -4.29
N ARG A 143 14.13 5.36 -3.39
CA ARG A 143 12.74 5.68 -3.75
C ARG A 143 12.66 6.83 -4.76
N LEU A 144 13.44 7.90 -4.56
CA LEU A 144 13.51 9.01 -5.52
C LEU A 144 14.15 8.60 -6.85
N LEU A 145 15.13 7.69 -6.85
CA LEU A 145 15.72 7.16 -8.07
C LEU A 145 14.68 6.39 -8.89
N PHE A 146 13.96 5.46 -8.26
CA PHE A 146 12.88 4.70 -8.90
C PHE A 146 11.79 5.63 -9.44
N ILE A 147 11.32 6.59 -8.64
CA ILE A 147 10.28 7.54 -9.06
C ILE A 147 10.73 8.37 -10.27
N LYS A 148 12.00 8.81 -10.31
CA LYS A 148 12.53 9.55 -11.46
C LYS A 148 12.54 8.69 -12.73
N ALA A 149 13.03 7.47 -12.63
CA ALA A 149 13.03 6.52 -13.74
C ALA A 149 11.60 6.22 -14.24
N TYR A 150 10.65 6.03 -13.32
CA TYR A 150 9.23 5.86 -13.65
C TYR A 150 8.67 7.07 -14.41
N LEU A 151 8.92 8.29 -13.93
CA LEU A 151 8.44 9.51 -14.58
C LEU A 151 9.06 9.69 -15.97
N GLU A 152 10.36 9.43 -16.12
CA GLU A 152 11.07 9.47 -17.39
C GLU A 152 10.52 8.46 -18.39
N ALA A 153 10.39 7.19 -18.00
CA ALA A 153 9.84 6.13 -18.83
C ALA A 153 8.40 6.42 -19.28
N ARG A 154 7.62 7.14 -18.47
CA ARG A 154 6.25 7.55 -18.78
C ARG A 154 6.16 8.90 -19.51
N GLY A 155 7.27 9.61 -19.68
CA GLY A 155 7.28 10.96 -20.26
C GLY A 155 6.56 12.02 -19.41
N LEU A 156 6.45 11.81 -18.10
CA LEU A 156 5.73 12.67 -17.17
C LEU A 156 6.63 13.76 -16.58
N LYS A 157 6.20 15.02 -16.68
CA LYS A 157 6.92 16.19 -16.14
C LYS A 157 6.41 16.59 -14.77
N GLU A 158 6.38 15.64 -13.83
CA GLU A 158 5.95 15.87 -12.45
C GLU A 158 7.13 15.98 -11.49
N ASN A 159 6.91 16.62 -10.34
CA ASN A 159 7.94 16.73 -9.30
C ASN A 159 8.09 15.38 -8.56
N PRO A 160 9.26 14.71 -8.61
CA PRO A 160 9.46 13.42 -7.93
C PRO A 160 9.21 13.47 -6.42
N LYS A 161 9.41 14.63 -5.77
CA LYS A 161 9.14 14.80 -4.34
C LYS A 161 7.64 14.77 -4.01
N LYS A 162 6.78 15.22 -4.94
CA LYS A 162 5.32 15.12 -4.81
C LYS A 162 4.91 13.66 -4.85
N ILE A 163 5.38 12.91 -5.85
CA ILE A 163 5.10 11.47 -5.98
C ILE A 163 5.60 10.71 -4.77
N LEU A 164 6.79 11.06 -4.26
CA LEU A 164 7.32 10.44 -3.04
C LEU A 164 6.36 10.62 -1.85
N ARG A 165 5.77 11.82 -1.69
CA ARG A 165 4.77 12.07 -0.63
C ARG A 165 3.51 11.23 -0.86
N GLU A 166 3.01 11.16 -2.09
CA GLU A 166 1.86 10.29 -2.43
C GLU A 166 2.18 8.83 -2.03
N VAL A 167 3.32 8.29 -2.46
CA VAL A 167 3.78 6.93 -2.13
C VAL A 167 3.93 6.69 -0.63
N GLU A 168 4.48 7.65 0.12
CA GLU A 168 4.61 7.56 1.58
C GLU A 168 3.25 7.45 2.29
N VAL A 169 2.20 8.08 1.75
CA VAL A 169 0.84 7.96 2.26
C VAL A 169 0.23 6.62 1.84
N PHE A 170 0.40 6.23 0.58
CA PHE A 170 -0.16 4.98 0.05
C PHE A 170 0.49 3.71 0.61
N THR A 171 1.66 3.82 1.23
CA THR A 171 2.25 2.73 2.04
C THR A 171 1.29 2.27 3.15
N LEU A 172 0.49 3.18 3.72
CA LEU A 172 -0.58 2.83 4.66
C LEU A 172 -1.58 1.86 4.04
N ALA A 173 -2.02 2.14 2.81
CA ALA A 173 -2.99 1.30 2.12
C ALA A 173 -2.41 -0.06 1.76
N SER A 174 -1.14 -0.15 1.35
CA SER A 174 -0.48 -1.44 1.14
C SER A 174 -0.42 -2.26 2.44
N HIS A 175 0.00 -1.68 3.56
CA HIS A 175 0.01 -2.41 4.84
C HIS A 175 -1.39 -2.81 5.30
N PHE A 176 -2.38 -1.93 5.21
CA PHE A 176 -3.75 -2.24 5.61
C PHE A 176 -4.35 -3.33 4.74
N PHE A 177 -4.27 -3.21 3.42
CA PHE A 177 -4.83 -4.15 2.46
C PHE A 177 -4.30 -5.57 2.67
N TRP A 178 -2.97 -5.73 2.71
CA TRP A 178 -2.34 -7.04 2.89
C TRP A 178 -2.45 -7.57 4.32
N GLY A 179 -2.62 -6.68 5.31
CA GLY A 179 -2.97 -7.05 6.67
C GLY A 179 -4.35 -7.71 6.76
N ILE A 180 -5.36 -7.11 6.12
CA ILE A 180 -6.70 -7.69 5.99
C ILE A 180 -6.65 -8.99 5.17
N TRP A 181 -5.88 -9.03 4.08
CA TRP A 181 -5.67 -10.25 3.29
C TRP A 181 -5.07 -11.40 4.12
N GLY A 182 -4.16 -11.10 5.06
CA GLY A 182 -3.64 -12.12 5.97
C GLY A 182 -4.75 -12.70 6.86
N ILE A 183 -5.59 -11.86 7.47
CA ILE A 183 -6.73 -12.29 8.29
C ILE A 183 -7.69 -13.17 7.48
N ILE A 184 -8.08 -12.73 6.28
CA ILE A 184 -9.07 -13.47 5.48
C ILE A 184 -8.53 -14.81 4.97
N ASN A 185 -7.22 -14.98 4.80
CA ASN A 185 -6.62 -16.25 4.40
C ASN A 185 -6.25 -17.17 5.57
N ALA A 186 -6.14 -16.64 6.79
CA ALA A 186 -5.82 -17.42 7.96
C ALA A 186 -6.87 -18.53 8.22
N GLY A 187 -6.44 -19.79 8.24
CA GLY A 187 -7.33 -20.95 8.42
C GLY A 187 -8.18 -21.34 7.20
N THR A 188 -8.02 -20.68 6.05
CA THR A 188 -8.73 -21.03 4.80
C THR A 188 -7.81 -21.33 3.63
N SER A 189 -6.60 -20.74 3.60
CA SER A 189 -5.60 -21.07 2.58
C SER A 189 -4.96 -22.44 2.83
N GLN A 190 -4.60 -23.11 1.74
CA GLN A 190 -3.86 -24.38 1.77
C GLN A 190 -2.34 -24.18 1.75
N ILE A 191 -1.87 -22.95 1.52
CA ILE A 191 -0.45 -22.63 1.49
C ILE A 191 0.06 -22.61 2.94
N PRO A 192 1.13 -23.34 3.28
CA PRO A 192 1.74 -23.28 4.60
C PRO A 192 2.44 -21.93 4.77
N PHE A 193 1.73 -20.96 5.34
CA PHE A 193 2.19 -19.59 5.54
C PHE A 193 1.65 -19.04 6.87
N GLY A 194 2.47 -18.29 7.60
CA GLY A 194 2.09 -17.67 8.87
C GLY A 194 1.17 -16.46 8.68
N TYR A 195 -0.08 -16.70 8.28
CA TYR A 195 -1.04 -15.66 7.93
C TYR A 195 -1.35 -14.70 9.09
N TRP A 196 -1.40 -15.19 10.33
CA TRP A 196 -1.66 -14.36 11.51
C TRP A 196 -0.47 -13.48 11.86
N GLU A 197 0.75 -14.02 11.78
CA GLU A 197 2.01 -13.29 11.97
C GLU A 197 2.16 -12.20 10.91
N TYR A 198 1.87 -12.56 9.65
CA TYR A 198 1.91 -11.63 8.54
C TYR A 198 0.89 -10.51 8.72
N ALA A 199 -0.37 -10.86 9.01
CA ALA A 199 -1.41 -9.87 9.28
C ALA A 199 -1.02 -8.92 10.42
N ALA A 200 -0.52 -9.45 11.54
CA ALA A 200 -0.08 -8.65 12.67
C ALA A 200 1.09 -7.72 12.31
N ALA A 201 2.09 -8.22 11.56
CA ALA A 201 3.23 -7.44 11.12
C ALA A 201 2.80 -6.28 10.21
N ARG A 202 1.99 -6.57 9.18
CA ARG A 202 1.47 -5.57 8.25
C ARG A 202 0.63 -4.51 8.98
N LEU A 203 -0.31 -4.92 9.83
CA LEU A 203 -1.18 -3.98 10.58
C LEU A 203 -0.40 -3.16 11.61
N ARG A 204 0.60 -3.75 12.28
CA ARG A 204 1.50 -3.00 13.16
C ARG A 204 2.22 -1.88 12.39
N ASN A 205 2.76 -2.17 11.21
CA ASN A 205 3.43 -1.16 10.38
C ASN A 205 2.46 -0.08 9.88
N TYR A 206 1.23 -0.47 9.50
CA TYR A 206 0.14 0.48 9.22
C TYR A 206 -0.07 1.47 10.37
N PHE A 207 -0.28 0.98 11.60
CA PHE A 207 -0.52 1.85 12.76
C PHE A 207 0.69 2.71 13.12
N GLN A 208 1.91 2.16 13.03
CA GLN A 208 3.14 2.94 13.24
C GLN A 208 3.28 4.07 12.22
N GLN A 209 2.95 3.81 10.95
CA GLN A 209 3.01 4.82 9.91
C GLN A 209 1.87 5.84 10.05
N LYS A 210 0.65 5.42 10.41
CA LYS A 210 -0.51 6.30 10.60
C LYS A 210 -0.23 7.41 11.61
N LYS A 211 0.55 7.13 12.66
CA LYS A 211 0.98 8.13 13.65
C LYS A 211 1.70 9.33 13.01
N LYS A 212 2.46 9.11 11.93
CA LYS A 212 3.18 10.19 11.21
C LYS A 212 2.24 11.15 10.50
N PHE A 213 1.09 10.66 10.03
CA PHE A 213 0.13 11.43 9.23
C PHE A 213 -1.06 11.96 10.04
N THR A 214 -1.29 11.42 11.24
CA THR A 214 -2.32 11.93 12.15
C THR A 214 -1.90 13.27 12.77
N LEU A 215 -0.59 13.48 12.98
CA LEU A 215 -0.04 14.74 13.48
C LEU A 215 -0.16 15.89 12.46
N ASP A 216 -0.21 15.58 11.17
CA ASP A 216 -0.38 16.53 10.06
C ASP A 216 -1.83 17.06 9.94
N MET A 217 -2.81 16.45 10.63
CA MET A 217 -4.22 16.81 10.56
C MET A 217 -4.68 17.84 11.61
N LYS A 218 -3.76 18.56 12.27
CA LYS A 218 -4.19 19.68 13.13
C LYS A 218 -4.96 20.69 12.27
N PRO A 219 -6.23 21.00 12.58
CA PRO A 219 -6.98 21.98 11.81
C PRO A 219 -6.23 23.31 11.86
N LEU A 220 -6.10 23.97 10.71
CA LEU A 220 -5.79 25.39 10.63
C LEU A 220 -6.87 26.11 11.44
N VAL A 221 -6.57 26.43 12.69
CA VAL A 221 -7.38 27.36 13.47
C VAL A 221 -7.27 28.70 12.73
N SER A 222 -8.28 29.03 11.95
CA SER A 222 -8.42 30.34 11.36
C SER A 222 -8.63 31.33 12.50
N SER A 223 -7.57 32.03 12.88
CA SER A 223 -7.66 33.21 13.72
C SER A 223 -8.33 34.34 12.94
N LEU A 224 -9.66 34.36 12.93
CA LEU A 224 -10.40 35.57 12.55
C LEU A 224 -10.24 36.58 13.69
N PRO A 225 -9.79 37.81 13.43
CA PRO A 225 -9.68 38.84 14.46
C PRO A 225 -11.08 39.31 14.86
N THR A 226 -11.43 39.11 16.13
CA THR A 226 -12.65 39.62 16.75
C THR A 226 -12.61 41.15 16.78
N LYS A 227 -13.20 41.82 15.78
CA LYS A 227 -13.51 43.25 15.90
C LYS A 227 -14.62 43.41 16.95
N ARG A 228 -14.25 43.79 18.17
CA ARG A 228 -15.20 44.37 19.14
C ARG A 228 -15.69 45.70 18.58
N LYS A 229 -16.95 45.75 18.12
CA LYS A 229 -17.70 47.01 18.05
C LYS A 229 -18.16 47.33 19.47
N SER A 230 -17.60 48.37 20.06
CA SER A 230 -18.20 49.08 21.18
C SER A 230 -19.49 49.73 20.67
N CYS A 231 -20.64 49.27 21.15
CA CYS A 231 -21.89 50.00 21.00
C CYS A 231 -22.13 50.73 22.32
N SER A 232 -21.88 52.04 22.32
CA SER A 232 -22.40 52.98 23.30
C SER A 232 -23.86 53.23 22.96
N LEU A 233 -24.75 52.92 23.91
CA LEU A 233 -26.10 53.45 23.96
C LEU A 233 -26.32 53.98 25.38
N GLU A 234 -26.58 55.28 25.40
CA GLU A 234 -27.33 56.12 26.36
C GLU A 234 -27.21 55.84 27.87
#